data_AF-A0A9E3WNH8-F1
#
_entry.id   AF-A0A9E3WNH8-F1
#
_cell.length_a   1.000
_cell.length_b   1.000
_cell.length_c   1.000
_cell.angle_alpha   90.00
_cell.angle_beta   90.00
_cell.angle_gamma   90.00
#
_symmetry.space_group_name_H-M   'P 1'
#
loop_
_entity.id
_entity.type
_entity.pdbx_description
1 polymer ?
#
loop_
_entity_poly.entity_id
_entity_poly.type
_entity_poly.pdbx_seq_one_letter_code
_entity_poly.pdbx_strand_id
1 'polypeptide(L)'
;MKIKVSYTGRSYQTATLLPSEISPHEGATVEDVLSLLAKDLPEDQQLPASCLLAISGEHIGTLASYSNRPLREGDELILISPVAGG
;
A
#
# COMPACT_ATOMS: atom_id res chain seq x y z
N MET A 1 8.45 -4.32 -13.17
CA MET A 1 9.37 -4.47 -12.02
C MET A 1 8.64 -5.16 -10.88
N LYS A 2 9.34 -5.85 -9.98
CA LYS A 2 8.71 -6.55 -8.84
C LYS A 2 8.93 -5.77 -7.55
N ILE A 3 7.86 -5.56 -6.78
CA ILE A 3 7.91 -4.92 -5.46
C ILE A 3 7.15 -5.76 -4.43
N LYS A 4 7.48 -5.58 -3.17
CA LYS A 4 6.80 -6.22 -2.04
C LYS A 4 5.74 -5.28 -1.48
N VAL A 5 4.62 -5.84 -1.04
CA VAL A 5 3.57 -5.09 -0.36
C VAL A 5 3.28 -5.76 0.97
N SER A 6 3.44 -5.00 2.04
CA SER A 6 3.24 -5.45 3.41
C SER A 6 2.12 -4.66 4.04
N TYR A 7 1.18 -5.34 4.69
CA TYR A 7 0.05 -4.71 5.36
C TYR A 7 0.11 -4.99 6.85
N THR A 8 -0.04 -3.94 7.66
CA THR A 8 0.09 -4.02 9.10
C THR A 8 -1.01 -3.22 9.80
N GLY A 9 -1.24 -3.51 11.08
CA GLY A 9 -2.29 -2.87 11.88
C GLY A 9 -3.65 -3.58 11.80
N ARG A 10 -4.74 -2.85 12.08
CA ARG A 10 -6.07 -3.45 12.26
C ARG A 10 -6.77 -3.92 10.98
N SER A 11 -6.41 -3.35 9.83
CA SER A 11 -6.94 -3.79 8.54
C SER A 11 -6.16 -4.94 7.93
N TYR A 12 -5.30 -5.64 8.70
CA TYR A 12 -4.57 -6.81 8.19
C TYR A 12 -5.54 -7.88 7.65
N GLN A 13 -6.75 -8.00 8.20
CA GLN A 13 -7.74 -8.99 7.77
C GLN A 13 -8.23 -8.71 6.34
N THR A 14 -8.61 -7.46 6.04
CA THR A 14 -8.93 -7.01 4.67
C THR A 14 -7.72 -7.16 3.75
N ALA A 15 -6.53 -6.86 4.25
CA ALA A 15 -5.31 -6.99 3.49
C ALA A 15 -4.78 -8.42 3.32
N THR A 16 -5.34 -9.41 4.02
CA THR A 16 -4.95 -10.83 3.86
C THR A 16 -5.38 -11.35 2.48
N LEU A 17 -6.36 -10.69 1.85
CA LEU A 17 -6.83 -10.98 0.50
C LEU A 17 -5.94 -10.35 -0.58
N LEU A 18 -5.06 -9.42 -0.20
CA LEU A 18 -4.22 -8.68 -1.14
C LEU A 18 -2.89 -9.40 -1.38
N PRO A 19 -2.32 -9.27 -2.59
CA PRO A 19 -1.04 -9.88 -2.90
C PRO A 19 0.08 -9.25 -2.05
N SER A 20 0.99 -10.09 -1.56
CA SER A 20 2.22 -9.65 -0.88
C SER A 20 3.33 -9.22 -1.86
N GLU A 21 3.15 -9.51 -3.14
CA GLU A 21 4.05 -9.12 -4.22
C GLU A 21 3.26 -8.69 -5.44
N ILE A 22 3.64 -7.55 -6.01
CA ILE A 22 3.00 -6.99 -7.21
C ILE A 22 4.07 -6.69 -8.25
N SER A 23 3.70 -6.85 -9.52
CA SER A 23 4.57 -6.60 -10.67
C SER A 23 4.05 -5.43 -11.51
N PRO A 24 4.15 -4.17 -11.03
CA PRO A 24 3.77 -3.02 -11.83
C PRO A 24 4.73 -2.83 -13.02
N HIS A 25 4.34 -1.96 -13.96
CA HIS A 25 5.19 -1.57 -15.09
C HIS A 25 6.48 -0.88 -14.60
N GLU A 26 7.51 -0.83 -15.45
CA GLU A 26 8.77 -0.19 -15.10
C GLU A 26 8.59 1.33 -14.93
N GLY A 27 9.13 1.90 -13.86
CA GLY A 27 8.95 3.31 -13.52
C GLY A 27 7.57 3.67 -12.93
N ALA A 28 6.74 2.67 -12.59
CA ALA A 28 5.46 2.91 -11.94
C ALA A 28 5.60 3.70 -10.64
N THR A 29 4.57 4.48 -10.34
CA THR A 29 4.50 5.32 -9.17
C THR A 29 3.76 4.64 -8.01
N VAL A 30 3.78 5.25 -6.83
CA VAL A 30 2.96 4.81 -5.70
C VAL A 30 1.49 4.75 -6.07
N GLU A 31 1.00 5.76 -6.78
CA GLU A 31 -0.41 5.84 -7.22
C GLU A 31 -0.81 4.71 -8.16
N ASP A 32 0.08 4.31 -9.08
CA ASP A 32 -0.16 3.18 -9.99
C ASP A 32 -0.34 1.87 -9.20
N VAL A 33 0.52 1.65 -8.20
CA VAL A 33 0.46 0.47 -7.35
C VAL A 33 -0.80 0.48 -6.49
N LEU A 34 -1.13 1.61 -5.86
CA LEU A 34 -2.36 1.74 -5.07
C LEU A 34 -3.61 1.51 -5.92
N SER A 35 -3.61 1.96 -7.17
CA SER A 35 -4.70 1.72 -8.13
C SER A 35 -4.84 0.25 -8.52
N LEU A 36 -3.72 -0.49 -8.59
CA LEU A 36 -3.76 -1.93 -8.81
C LEU A 36 -4.30 -2.67 -7.58
N LEU A 37 -3.79 -2.32 -6.39
CA LEU A 37 -4.27 -2.91 -5.13
C LEU A 37 -5.75 -2.62 -4.88
N ALA A 38 -6.25 -1.44 -5.25
CA ALA A 38 -7.66 -1.08 -5.15
C ALA A 38 -8.57 -1.91 -6.05
N LYS A 39 -8.07 -2.44 -7.18
CA LYS A 39 -8.83 -3.33 -8.07
C LYS A 39 -8.96 -4.75 -7.52
N ASP A 40 -8.01 -5.16 -6.68
CA ASP A 40 -7.99 -6.48 -6.05
C ASP A 40 -8.81 -6.50 -4.74
N LEU A 41 -9.21 -5.33 -4.22
CA LEU A 41 -10.14 -5.23 -3.11
C LEU A 41 -11.58 -5.52 -3.57
N PRO A 42 -12.37 -6.25 -2.76
CA PRO A 42 -13.83 -6.35 -2.96
C PRO A 42 -14.48 -4.96 -3.06
N GLU A 43 -15.53 -4.80 -3.88
CA GLU A 43 -16.18 -3.49 -4.11
C GLU A 43 -16.73 -2.83 -2.83
N ASP A 44 -17.03 -3.64 -1.80
CA ASP A 44 -17.51 -3.23 -0.48
C ASP A 44 -16.38 -2.94 0.52
N GLN A 45 -15.13 -3.15 0.15
CA GLN A 45 -13.97 -2.97 1.02
C GLN A 45 -13.02 -1.89 0.48
N GLN A 46 -12.65 -0.96 1.35
CA GLN A 46 -11.66 0.07 1.06
C GLN A 46 -10.70 0.20 2.23
N LEU A 47 -9.45 0.49 1.92
CA LEU A 47 -8.47 0.84 2.95
C LEU A 47 -8.80 2.23 3.51
N PRO A 48 -8.70 2.44 4.84
CA PRO A 48 -8.99 3.73 5.44
C PRO A 48 -8.10 4.83 4.87
N ALA A 49 -8.66 6.02 4.62
CA ALA A 49 -7.90 7.18 4.14
C ALA A 49 -6.71 7.55 5.06
N SER A 50 -6.83 7.24 6.36
CA SER A 50 -5.78 7.45 7.37
C SER A 50 -4.69 6.37 7.41
N CYS A 51 -4.72 5.37 6.53
CA CYS A 51 -3.68 4.34 6.44
C CYS A 51 -2.36 4.99 6.06
N LEU A 52 -1.30 4.77 6.85
CA LEU A 52 0.03 5.31 6.59
C LEU A 52 0.71 4.49 5.49
N LEU A 53 1.51 5.17 4.68
CA LEU A 53 2.29 4.59 3.60
C LEU A 53 3.78 4.79 3.89
N ALA A 54 4.55 3.72 3.77
CA ALA A 54 6.00 3.80 3.80
C ALA A 54 6.64 3.03 2.64
N ILE A 55 7.76 3.53 2.12
CA ILE A 55 8.55 2.85 1.08
C ILE A 55 9.94 2.61 1.63
N SER A 56 10.38 1.35 1.66
CA SER A 56 11.74 0.98 2.06
C SER A 56 12.16 1.61 3.41
N GLY A 57 11.20 1.71 4.34
CA GLY A 57 11.37 2.28 5.68
C GLY A 57 11.09 3.79 5.81
N GLU A 58 10.87 4.52 4.72
CA GLU A 58 10.55 5.95 4.75
C GLU A 58 9.03 6.18 4.72
N HIS A 59 8.48 6.86 5.72
CA HIS A 59 7.08 7.29 5.72
C HIS A 59 6.84 8.41 4.69
N ILE A 60 5.90 8.19 3.76
CA ILE A 60 5.60 9.11 2.65
C ILE A 60 4.24 9.82 2.78
N GLY A 61 3.47 9.51 3.82
CA GLY A 61 2.17 10.11 4.11
C GLY A 61 1.07 9.07 4.38
N THR A 62 -0.17 9.46 4.13
CA THR A 62 -1.37 8.61 4.30
C THR A 62 -2.03 8.34 2.95
N LEU A 63 -2.92 7.35 2.85
CA LEU A 63 -3.73 7.15 1.64
C LEU A 63 -4.51 8.41 1.21
N ALA A 64 -4.91 9.26 2.16
CA ALA A 64 -5.57 10.53 1.89
C ALA A 64 -4.63 11.59 1.30
N SER A 65 -3.34 11.54 1.66
CA SER A 65 -2.35 12.55 1.31
C SER A 65 -0.95 11.96 1.46
N TYR A 66 -0.34 11.58 0.33
CA TYR A 66 1.00 11.03 0.25
C TYR A 66 1.81 11.71 -0.85
N SER A 67 3.13 11.61 -0.73
CA SER A 67 4.03 11.99 -1.81
C SER A 67 4.00 10.90 -2.89
N ASN A 68 3.44 11.20 -4.06
CA ASN A 68 3.51 10.27 -5.19
C ASN A 68 4.94 10.30 -5.78
N ARG A 69 5.63 9.15 -5.74
CA ARG A 69 7.03 9.00 -6.15
C ARG A 69 7.18 7.76 -7.05
N PRO A 70 8.19 7.73 -7.93
CA PRO A 70 8.49 6.51 -8.67
C PRO A 70 9.01 5.42 -7.72
N LEU A 71 8.58 4.18 -7.97
CA LEU A 71 9.07 2.99 -7.27
C LEU A 71 10.21 2.35 -8.07
N ARG A 72 11.04 1.58 -7.38
CA ARG A 72 12.15 0.82 -7.93
C ARG A 72 11.93 -0.66 -7.73
N GLU A 73 12.61 -1.45 -8.55
CA GLU A 73 12.62 -2.90 -8.35
C GLU A 73 13.17 -3.26 -6.97
N GLY A 74 12.46 -4.14 -6.27
CA GLY A 74 12.80 -4.58 -4.93
C GLY A 74 12.33 -3.65 -3.80
N ASP A 75 11.70 -2.51 -4.12
CA ASP A 75 11.10 -1.66 -3.08
C ASP A 75 10.03 -2.42 -2.30
N GLU A 76 9.89 -2.05 -1.03
CA GLU A 76 8.82 -2.54 -0.16
C GLU A 76 7.86 -1.40 0.16
N LEU A 77 6.61 -1.54 -0.28
CA LEU A 77 5.51 -0.65 0.09
C LEU A 77 4.81 -1.22 1.32
N ILE A 78 4.78 -0.46 2.40
CA ILE A 78 4.12 -0.84 3.65
C ILE A 78 2.89 0.04 3.85
N LEU A 79 1.75 -0.61 4.06
CA LEU A 79 0.48 0.03 4.43
C LEU A 79 0.18 -0.26 5.91
N ILE A 80 0.08 0.78 6.72
CA ILE A 80 -0.11 0.69 8.16
C ILE A 80 -1.47 1.28 8.51
N SER A 81 -2.43 0.42 8.81
CA SER A 81 -3.74 0.89 9.27
C SER A 81 -3.67 1.36 10.72
N PRO A 82 -4.23 2.55 11.06
CA PRO A 82 -4.14 3.08 12.41
C PRO A 82 -4.70 2.11 13.45
N VAL A 83 -3.94 1.91 14.53
CA VAL A 83 -4.39 1.15 15.69
C VAL A 83 -4.98 2.13 16.71
N ALA A 84 -6.30 2.37 16.67
CA ALA A 84 -6.98 3.16 17.69
C ALA A 84 -7.19 2.32 18.97
N GLY A 85 -6.14 2.07 19.75
CA GLY A 85 -6.22 1.29 20.98
C GLY A 85 -4.94 1.43 21.79
N GLY A 86 -5.07 2.09 22.95
CA GLY A 86 -4.05 2.10 24.00
C GLY A 86 -4.12 0.85 24.88
#